data_AF-A0A432CG34-F1
#
_entry.id   AF-A0A432CG34-F1
#
_cell.length_a   1.000
_cell.length_b   1.000
_cell.length_c   1.000
_cell.angle_alpha   90.00
_cell.angle_beta   90.00
_cell.angle_gamma   90.00
#
_symmetry.space_group_name_H-M   'P 1'
#
loop_
_entity.id
_entity.type
_entity.pdbx_description
1 polymer ?
#
loop_
_entity_poly.entity_id
_entity_poly.type
_entity_poly.pdbx_seq_one_letter_code
_entity_poly.pdbx_strand_id
1 'polypeptide(L)' 'MNKFTHFLGIDISKEYFDAVIILEGKKELNNHNQFANNAKGIRELRKWLKEFNATSVNTLV' A
#
# COMPACT_ATOMS: atom_id res chain seq x y z
N MET A 1 15.92 1.11 16.33
CA MET A 1 14.58 0.61 15.97
C MET A 1 14.23 1.14 14.60
N ASN A 2 13.77 0.29 13.69
CA ASN A 2 13.35 0.74 12.37
C ASN A 2 12.07 1.58 12.53
N LYS A 3 12.05 2.80 11.99
CA LYS A 3 10.91 3.72 12.15
C LYS A 3 9.64 3.17 11.48
N PHE A 4 9.83 2.38 10.42
CA PHE A 4 8.74 1.85 9.62
C PHE A 4 8.48 0.40 10.01
N THR A 5 7.22 0.10 10.29
CA THR A 5 6.73 -1.25 10.55
C THR A 5 5.92 -1.80 9.37
N HIS A 6 5.48 -0.93 8.48
CA HIS A 6 4.75 -1.27 7.26
C HIS A 6 5.56 -0.92 6.02
N PHE A 7 5.38 -1.69 4.94
CA PHE A 7 6.02 -1.45 3.66
C PHE A 7 4.98 -1.56 2.54
N LEU A 8 4.89 -0.53 1.70
CA LEU A 8 4.01 -0.45 0.56
C LEU A 8 4.84 -0.55 -0.72
N GLY A 9 4.71 -1.65 -1.45
CA GLY A 9 5.24 -1.76 -2.81
C GLY A 9 4.19 -1.30 -3.82
N ILE A 10 4.59 -0.52 -4.83
CA ILE A 10 3.71 -0.08 -5.91
C ILE A 10 4.40 -0.38 -7.25
N ASP A 11 3.69 -1.06 -8.14
CA ASP A 11 4.08 -1.25 -9.55
C ASP A 11 3.06 -0.56 -10.46
N ILE A 12 3.52 0.26 -11.40
CA ILE A 12 2.66 1.20 -12.15
C ILE A 12 2.71 0.86 -13.65
N SER A 13 1.52 0.65 -14.22
CA SER A 13 1.29 0.53 -15.66
C SER A 13 0.50 1.73 -16.18
N LYS A 14 0.20 1.75 -17.50
CA LYS A 14 -0.49 2.87 -18.13
C LYS A 14 -1.90 3.09 -17.57
N GLU A 15 -2.65 2.02 -17.36
CA GLU A 15 -4.07 2.09 -16.97
C GLU A 15 -4.31 1.79 -15.49
N TYR A 16 -3.40 1.04 -14.87
CA TYR A 16 -3.54 0.53 -13.51
C TYR A 16 -2.21 0.62 -12.74
N PHE A 17 -2.31 0.50 -11.43
CA PHE A 17 -1.16 0.18 -10.58
C PHE A 17 -1.54 -0.90 -9.57
N ASP A 18 -0.59 -1.78 -9.31
CA ASP A 18 -0.69 -2.83 -8.31
C ASP A 18 -0.01 -2.35 -7.03
N ALA A 19 -0.64 -2.62 -5.89
CA ALA A 19 -0.10 -2.29 -4.58
C ALA A 19 -0.06 -3.52 -3.68
N VAL A 20 1.06 -3.69 -2.98
CA VAL A 20 1.22 -4.72 -1.95
C VAL A 20 1.60 -4.05 -0.64
N ILE A 21 0.91 -4.38 0.44
CA ILE A 21 1.28 -3.90 1.78
C ILE A 21 1.72 -5.06 2.69
N ILE A 22 2.94 -4.94 3.20
CA ILE A 22 3.49 -5.84 4.22
C ILE A 22 3.30 -5.16 5.58
N LEU A 23 2.61 -5.85 6.49
CA LEU A 23 2.28 -5.34 7.83
C LEU A 23 3.26 -5.91 8.86
N GLU A 24 3.82 -5.07 9.72
CA GLU A 24 4.69 -5.47 10.84
C GLU A 24 5.86 -6.39 10.44
N GLY A 25 6.36 -6.27 9.20
CA GLY A 25 7.37 -7.17 8.64
C GLY A 25 6.91 -8.62 8.40
N LYS A 26 5.62 -8.92 8.58
CA LYS A 26 5.02 -10.25 8.32
C LYS A 26 4.77 -10.41 6.83
N LYS A 27 5.74 -11.00 6.13
CA LYS A 27 5.70 -11.24 4.68
C LYS A 27 4.65 -12.26 4.23
N GLU A 28 4.05 -12.99 5.17
CA GLU A 28 3.14 -14.11 4.85
C GLU A 28 1.71 -13.69 4.52
N LEU A 29 1.37 -12.41 4.70
CA LEU A 29 0.05 -11.86 4.36
C LEU A 29 0.11 -11.16 3.00
N ASN A 30 -0.48 -11.80 1.99
CA ASN A 30 -0.63 -11.25 0.64
C ASN A 30 -1.74 -10.18 0.60
N ASN A 31 -1.50 -9.02 1.22
CA ASN A 31 -2.40 -7.87 1.07
C ASN A 31 -2.05 -7.17 -0.25
N HIS A 32 -2.59 -7.70 -1.34
CA HIS A 32 -2.48 -7.14 -2.68
C HIS A 32 -3.81 -6.53 -3.13
N ASN A 33 -3.74 -5.42 -3.86
CA ASN A 33 -4.89 -4.85 -4.55
C ASN A 33 -4.43 -4.08 -5.79
N GLN A 34 -5.31 -3.97 -6.79
CA GLN A 34 -5.07 -3.21 -8.02
C GLN A 34 -6.01 -2.01 -8.08
N PHE A 35 -5.48 -0.89 -8.55
CA PHE A 35 -6.21 0.37 -8.65
C PHE A 35 -6.05 0.98 -10.03
N ALA A 36 -7.00 1.81 -10.46
CA ALA A 36 -6.85 2.57 -11.69
C ALA A 36 -5.74 3.62 -11.56
N ASN A 37 -4.89 3.80 -12.57
CA ASN A 37 -3.84 4.81 -12.60
C ASN A 37 -4.39 6.21 -12.88
N ASN A 38 -5.19 6.71 -11.93
CA ASN A 38 -5.78 8.03 -11.95
C ASN A 38 -6.09 8.51 -10.52
N ALA A 39 -6.60 9.73 -10.40
CA ALA A 39 -6.92 10.32 -9.10
C ALA A 39 -7.97 9.54 -8.30
N LYS A 40 -8.85 8.76 -8.96
CA LYS A 40 -9.82 7.89 -8.28
C LYS A 40 -9.11 6.71 -7.63
N GLY A 41 -8.21 6.04 -8.35
CA GLY A 41 -7.44 4.92 -7.80
C GLY A 41 -6.55 5.32 -6.63
N ILE A 42 -5.95 6.51 -6.64
CA ILE A 42 -5.19 7.02 -5.47
C ILE A 42 -6.09 7.22 -4.24
N ARG A 43 -7.34 7.69 -4.43
CA ARG A 43 -8.31 7.80 -3.32
C ARG A 43 -8.73 6.43 -2.79
N GLU A 44 -8.85 5.44 -3.67
CA GLU A 44 -9.16 4.06 -3.31
C GLU A 44 -7.99 3.40 -2.57
N LEU A 45 -6.76 3.57 -3.04
CA LEU A 45 -5.54 3.16 -2.33
C LEU A 45 -5.51 3.74 -0.92
N ARG A 46 -5.75 5.05 -0.76
CA ARG A 46 -5.78 5.68 0.56
C ARG A 46 -6.87 5.10 1.48
N LYS A 47 -8.02 4.70 0.94
CA LYS A 47 -9.08 4.05 1.72
C LYS A 47 -8.64 2.65 2.16
N TRP A 48 -8.11 1.87 1.23
CA TRP A 48 -7.60 0.53 1.49
C TRP A 48 -6.47 0.53 2.54
N LEU A 49 -5.51 1.45 2.46
CA LEU A 49 -4.44 1.59 3.46
C LEU A 49 -4.95 1.88 4.88
N LYS A 50 -6.11 2.53 5.03
CA LYS A 50 -6.71 2.79 6.35
C LYS A 50 -7.21 1.51 7.02
N GLU A 51 -7.61 0.50 6.26
CA GLU A 51 -8.05 -0.80 6.79
C GLU A 51 -6.93 -1.49 7.58
N PHE A 52 -5.67 -1.15 7.27
CA PHE A 52 -4.48 -1.70 7.90
C PHE A 52 -3.82 -0.75 8.92
N ASN A 53 -4.44 0.40 9.24
CA ASN A 53 -3.80 1.46 10.03
C ASN A 53 -2.43 1.91 9.47
N ALA A 54 -2.26 1.83 8.15
CA ALA A 54 -1.07 2.29 7.46
C ALA A 54 -1.11 3.81 7.28
N THR A 55 -0.08 4.49 7.77
CA THR A 55 0.06 5.96 7.79
C THR A 55 1.42 6.37 7.24
N SER A 56 1.56 7.65 6.87
CA SER A 56 2.84 8.21 6.43
C SER A 56 3.94 8.21 7.51
N VAL A 57 3.58 7.93 8.78
CA VAL A 57 4.53 7.88 9.89
C VAL A 57 5.13 6.48 10.07
N ASN A 58 4.34 5.44 9.83
CA ASN A 58 4.69 4.04 10.11
C ASN A 58 4.89 3.18 8.84
N THR A 59 4.66 3.74 7.66
CA THR A 59 4.75 3.04 6.36
C THR A 59 5.84 3.64 5.49
N LEU A 60 6.74 2.78 5.01
CA LEU A 60 7.67 3.10 3.94
C LEU A 60 7.03 2.77 2.59
N VAL A 61 7.16 3.66 1.61
CA VAL A 61 6.72 3.47 0.22
C VAL A 61 7.95 3.41 -0.67
#